data_AF-A0A957PLW1-F1
#
_entry.id   AF-A0A957PLW1-F1
#
_cell.length_a   1.000
_cell.length_b   1.000
_cell.length_c   1.000
_cell.angle_alpha   90.00
_cell.angle_beta   90.00
_cell.angle_gamma   90.00
#
_symmetry.space_group_name_H-M   'P 1'
#
loop_
_entity.id
_entity.type
_entity.pdbx_description
1 polymer ?
#
loop_
_entity_poly.entity_id
_entity_poly.type
_entity_poly.pdbx_seq_one_letter_code
_entity_poly.pdbx_strand_id
1 'polypeptide(L)'
;LVTLWADWCNRFPIISIEDGMAEDDWDGWKALYRELGQKVQLVGDDLLVTNVERIERAIKEKACNSLLCKVNQIGTLTESVAAIEMSHRAGWSVVTSHRSGETEDATIADLAVAYNTGQIKTGAPARSDRIAKYNQLLRIEEDLGDVAIYAGLKAFPHLR
;
A
#
# COMPACT_ATOMS: atom_id res chain seq x y z
N LEU A 1 -15.29 -5.07 15.50
CA LEU A 1 -14.26 -4.20 14.89
C LEU A 1 -14.84 -3.32 13.78
N VAL A 2 -15.58 -3.87 12.80
CA VAL A 2 -16.18 -3.07 11.70
C VAL A 2 -16.89 -1.78 12.17
N THR A 3 -17.80 -1.87 13.14
CA THR A 3 -18.52 -0.70 13.67
C THR A 3 -17.60 0.34 14.31
N LEU A 4 -16.51 -0.08 14.96
CA LEU A 4 -15.52 0.82 15.54
C LEU A 4 -14.80 1.62 14.45
N TRP A 5 -14.34 0.93 13.40
CA TRP A 5 -13.69 1.58 12.26
C TRP A 5 -14.62 2.55 11.55
N ALA A 6 -15.89 2.15 11.35
CA ALA A 6 -16.89 3.03 10.74
C ALA A 6 -17.16 4.28 11.58
N ASP A 7 -17.29 4.16 12.90
CA ASP A 7 -17.41 5.32 13.81
C ASP A 7 -16.22 6.27 13.67
N TRP A 8 -15.00 5.73 13.68
CA TRP A 8 -13.79 6.56 13.58
C TRP A 8 -13.69 7.27 12.24
N CYS A 9 -13.99 6.60 11.12
CA CYS A 9 -14.02 7.21 9.80
C CYS A 9 -15.10 8.29 9.65
N ASN A 10 -16.20 8.21 10.42
CA ASN A 10 -17.21 9.26 10.46
C ASN A 10 -16.77 10.47 11.30
N ARG A 11 -15.91 10.25 12.30
CA ARG A 11 -15.48 11.29 13.26
C ARG A 11 -14.19 11.99 12.85
N PHE A 12 -13.32 11.30 12.11
CA PHE A 12 -12.00 11.76 11.74
C PHE A 12 -11.77 11.60 10.24
N PRO A 13 -10.93 12.46 9.61
CA PRO A 13 -10.63 12.40 8.18
C PRO A 13 -9.65 11.25 7.85
N ILE A 14 -10.01 10.02 8.20
CA ILE A 14 -9.22 8.81 7.97
C ILE A 14 -9.38 8.40 6.51
N ILE A 15 -8.30 8.45 5.74
CA ILE A 15 -8.28 8.07 4.32
C ILE A 15 -7.84 6.62 4.10
N SER A 16 -7.14 6.02 5.06
CA SER A 16 -6.56 4.67 4.96
C SER A 16 -6.54 3.94 6.30
N ILE A 17 -6.84 2.65 6.26
CA ILE A 17 -6.74 1.68 7.36
C ILE A 17 -5.94 0.49 6.85
N GLU A 18 -4.89 0.13 7.57
CA GLU A 18 -4.08 -1.06 7.34
C GLU A 18 -4.41 -2.12 8.40
N ASP A 19 -4.55 -3.37 7.98
CA ASP A 19 -4.81 -4.54 8.85
C ASP A 19 -5.92 -4.31 9.89
N GLY A 20 -7.07 -3.81 9.43
CA GLY A 20 -8.23 -3.54 10.28
C GLY A 20 -8.88 -4.80 10.89
N MET A 21 -8.55 -5.98 10.36
CA MET A 21 -8.99 -7.29 10.83
C MET A 21 -7.79 -8.24 10.88
N ALA A 22 -7.91 -9.34 11.63
CA ALA A 22 -6.82 -10.33 11.73
C ALA A 22 -6.49 -10.95 10.35
N GLU A 23 -5.25 -11.40 10.18
CA GLU A 23 -4.69 -11.89 8.89
C GLU A 23 -5.47 -13.04 8.25
N ASP A 24 -6.13 -13.87 9.06
CA ASP A 24 -6.94 -15.01 8.61
C ASP A 24 -8.46 -14.82 8.83
N ASP A 25 -8.91 -13.65 9.29
CA ASP A 25 -10.33 -13.30 9.45
C ASP A 25 -10.94 -12.78 8.14
N TRP A 26 -11.03 -13.67 7.14
CA TRP A 26 -11.56 -13.33 5.81
C TRP A 26 -13.01 -12.83 5.85
N ASP A 27 -13.84 -13.39 6.73
CA ASP A 27 -15.23 -12.93 6.90
C ASP A 27 -15.28 -11.51 7.48
N GLY A 28 -14.42 -11.23 8.45
CA GLY A 28 -14.20 -9.89 8.98
C GLY A 28 -13.77 -8.88 7.91
N TRP A 29 -12.77 -9.22 7.10
CA TRP A 29 -12.29 -8.37 6.01
C TRP A 29 -13.40 -8.06 4.99
N LYS A 30 -14.16 -9.08 4.56
CA LYS A 30 -15.31 -8.87 3.66
C LYS A 30 -16.39 -8.00 4.29
N ALA A 31 -16.64 -8.12 5.59
CA ALA A 31 -17.57 -7.25 6.29
C ALA A 31 -17.06 -5.81 6.34
N LEU A 32 -15.76 -5.61 6.62
CA LEU A 32 -15.12 -4.31 6.63
C LEU A 32 -15.15 -3.64 5.25
N TYR A 33 -14.82 -4.40 4.19
CA TYR A 33 -14.87 -3.92 2.81
C TYR A 33 -16.28 -3.52 2.39
N ARG A 34 -17.30 -4.30 2.73
CA ARG A 34 -18.70 -3.94 2.43
C ARG A 34 -19.09 -2.62 3.08
N GLU A 35 -18.62 -2.34 4.29
CA GLU A 35 -18.95 -1.13 5.03
C GLU A 35 -18.16 0.10 4.55
N LEU A 36 -16.84 -0.04 4.33
CA LEU A 36 -15.92 1.08 4.16
C LEU A 36 -15.12 1.09 2.85
N GLY A 37 -15.10 -0.01 2.10
CA GLY A 37 -14.20 -0.20 0.95
C GLY A 37 -14.42 0.74 -0.24
N GLN A 38 -15.51 1.50 -0.25
CA GLN A 38 -15.79 2.57 -1.24
C GLN A 38 -15.44 3.98 -0.73
N LYS A 39 -15.14 4.13 0.57
CA LYS A 39 -14.90 5.43 1.22
C LYS A 39 -13.48 5.57 1.76
N VAL A 40 -12.84 4.45 2.08
CA VAL A 40 -11.55 4.39 2.77
C VAL A 40 -10.68 3.34 2.10
N GLN A 41 -9.38 3.61 2.00
CA GLN A 41 -8.41 2.62 1.57
C GLN A 41 -8.27 1.55 2.66
N LEU A 42 -8.46 0.28 2.30
CA LEU A 42 -8.26 -0.88 3.15
C LEU A 42 -7.03 -1.61 2.64
N VAL A 43 -5.92 -1.45 3.35
CA VAL A 43 -4.62 -2.00 3.00
C VAL A 43 -4.44 -3.35 3.68
N GLY A 44 -4.25 -4.40 2.89
CA GLY A 44 -3.83 -5.70 3.40
C GLY A 44 -2.30 -5.79 3.45
N ASP A 45 -1.74 -5.96 4.65
CA ASP A 45 -0.33 -6.25 4.88
C ASP A 45 -0.18 -7.71 5.30
N ASP A 46 -0.47 -8.06 6.55
CA ASP A 46 -0.39 -9.46 7.02
C ASP A 46 -1.48 -10.33 6.34
N LEU A 47 -2.61 -9.72 5.93
CA LEU A 47 -3.61 -10.41 5.11
C LEU A 47 -3.04 -10.93 3.78
N LEU A 48 -2.12 -10.20 3.15
CA LEU A 48 -1.67 -10.45 1.78
C LEU A 48 -0.24 -10.96 1.69
N VAL A 49 0.63 -10.56 2.63
CA VAL A 49 2.07 -10.90 2.70
C VAL A 49 2.80 -10.80 1.36
N THR A 50 2.40 -9.83 0.51
CA THR A 50 2.92 -9.66 -0.85
C THR A 50 2.83 -10.94 -1.72
N ASN A 51 1.90 -11.85 -1.41
CA ASN A 51 1.72 -13.13 -2.09
C ASN A 51 0.57 -13.08 -3.10
N VAL A 52 0.87 -13.44 -4.36
CA VAL A 52 -0.09 -13.36 -5.48
C VAL A 52 -1.34 -14.21 -5.31
N GLU A 53 -1.25 -15.38 -4.66
CA GLU A 53 -2.42 -16.25 -4.42
C GLU A 53 -3.38 -15.64 -3.39
N ARG A 54 -2.83 -15.04 -2.33
CA ARG A 54 -3.65 -14.32 -1.33
C ARG A 54 -4.26 -13.04 -1.91
N ILE A 55 -3.52 -12.33 -2.77
CA ILE A 55 -4.03 -11.16 -3.50
C ILE A 55 -5.18 -11.58 -4.43
N GLU A 56 -5.01 -12.63 -5.22
CA GLU A 56 -6.06 -13.16 -6.10
C GLU A 56 -7.33 -13.53 -5.32
N ARG A 57 -7.16 -14.21 -4.18
CA ARG A 57 -8.28 -14.52 -3.28
C ARG A 57 -8.97 -13.26 -2.77
N ALA A 58 -8.21 -12.29 -2.28
CA ALA A 58 -8.75 -11.05 -1.73
C ALA A 58 -9.50 -10.21 -2.78
N ILE A 59 -9.04 -10.20 -4.03
CA ILE A 59 -9.75 -9.61 -5.17
C ILE A 59 -11.08 -10.32 -5.39
N LYS A 60 -11.07 -11.67 -5.50
CA LYS A 60 -12.27 -12.48 -5.75
C LYS A 60 -13.30 -12.34 -4.64
N GLU A 61 -12.85 -12.32 -3.40
CA GLU A 61 -13.71 -12.25 -2.22
C GLU A 61 -14.12 -10.82 -1.84
N LYS A 62 -13.54 -9.79 -2.48
CA LYS A 62 -13.72 -8.38 -2.12
C LYS A 62 -13.39 -8.13 -0.64
N ALA A 63 -12.16 -8.51 -0.25
CA ALA A 63 -11.70 -8.42 1.13
C ALA A 63 -11.02 -7.07 1.46
N CYS A 64 -10.31 -6.46 0.51
CA CYS A 64 -9.62 -5.17 0.66
C CYS A 64 -9.55 -4.44 -0.70
N ASN A 65 -8.93 -3.26 -0.78
CA ASN A 65 -8.74 -2.51 -2.04
C ASN A 65 -7.31 -1.99 -2.24
N SER A 66 -6.37 -2.44 -1.41
CA SER A 66 -4.99 -1.99 -1.47
C SER A 66 -4.02 -3.04 -0.93
N LEU A 67 -2.83 -3.09 -1.53
CA LEU A 67 -1.72 -3.94 -1.11
C LEU A 67 -0.66 -3.11 -0.36
N LEU A 68 -0.16 -3.60 0.78
CA LEU A 68 1.14 -3.18 1.31
C LEU A 68 2.22 -4.10 0.73
N CYS A 69 3.04 -3.59 -0.18
CA CYS A 69 4.05 -4.37 -0.87
C CYS A 69 5.39 -4.30 -0.14
N LYS A 70 5.82 -5.42 0.46
CA LYS A 70 7.13 -5.57 1.11
C LYS A 70 7.96 -6.60 0.34
N VAL A 71 9.01 -6.13 -0.32
CA VAL A 71 9.86 -6.95 -1.21
C VAL A 71 10.36 -8.23 -0.54
N ASN A 72 10.77 -8.13 0.73
CA ASN A 72 11.32 -9.27 1.46
C ASN A 72 10.28 -10.22 2.07
N GLN A 73 8.97 -9.96 1.93
CA GLN A 73 7.94 -10.96 2.30
C GLN A 73 7.83 -12.06 1.24
N ILE A 74 8.02 -11.71 -0.04
CA ILE A 74 7.90 -12.67 -1.16
C ILE A 74 9.27 -13.18 -1.65
N GLY A 75 10.33 -12.38 -1.45
CA GLY A 75 11.72 -12.83 -1.58
C GLY A 75 12.43 -12.40 -2.86
N THR A 76 11.71 -12.17 -3.97
CA THR A 76 12.30 -11.68 -5.22
C THR A 76 11.64 -10.40 -5.75
N LEU A 77 12.40 -9.62 -6.52
CA LEU A 77 11.85 -8.47 -7.23
C LEU A 77 10.81 -8.90 -8.26
N THR A 78 11.03 -10.00 -8.99
CA THR A 78 10.08 -10.51 -9.98
C THR A 78 8.71 -10.80 -9.37
N GLU A 79 8.67 -11.46 -8.21
CA GLU A 79 7.41 -11.76 -7.54
C GLU A 79 6.77 -10.51 -6.92
N SER A 80 7.58 -9.59 -6.40
CA SER A 80 7.09 -8.29 -5.92
C SER A 80 6.40 -7.50 -7.04
N VAL A 81 7.00 -7.50 -8.23
CA VAL A 81 6.44 -6.86 -9.43
C VAL A 81 5.16 -7.56 -9.87
N ALA A 82 5.11 -8.89 -9.84
CA ALA A 82 3.89 -9.63 -10.14
C ALA A 82 2.74 -9.26 -9.19
N ALA A 83 3.02 -9.08 -7.90
CA ALA A 83 2.04 -8.62 -6.90
C ALA A 83 1.56 -7.18 -7.15
N ILE A 84 2.47 -6.25 -7.47
CA ILE A 84 2.14 -4.86 -7.84
C ILE A 84 1.23 -4.84 -9.07
N GLU A 85 1.63 -5.53 -10.14
CA GLU A 85 0.92 -5.57 -11.41
C GLU A 85 -0.46 -6.23 -11.31
N MET A 86 -0.60 -7.30 -10.53
CA MET A 86 -1.89 -7.92 -10.25
C MET A 86 -2.83 -6.94 -9.54
N SER A 87 -2.33 -6.22 -8.54
CA SER A 87 -3.10 -5.23 -7.78
C SER A 87 -3.55 -4.08 -8.67
N HIS A 88 -2.65 -3.51 -9.47
CA HIS A 88 -2.99 -2.45 -10.42
C HIS A 88 -4.05 -2.89 -11.44
N ARG A 89 -3.93 -4.12 -12.00
CA ARG A 89 -4.95 -4.66 -12.93
C ARG A 89 -6.32 -4.86 -12.28
N ALA A 90 -6.36 -5.08 -10.97
CA ALA A 90 -7.60 -5.14 -10.20
C ALA A 90 -8.15 -3.75 -9.82
N GLY A 91 -7.49 -2.67 -10.23
CA GLY A 91 -7.86 -1.30 -9.87
C GLY A 91 -7.52 -0.93 -8.42
N TRP A 92 -6.67 -1.72 -7.75
CA TRP A 92 -6.23 -1.46 -6.38
C TRP A 92 -5.07 -0.48 -6.37
N SER A 93 -4.94 0.26 -5.26
CA SER A 93 -3.69 0.96 -4.96
C SER A 93 -2.63 -0.01 -4.45
N VAL A 94 -1.38 0.36 -4.63
CA VAL A 94 -0.24 -0.34 -4.02
C VAL A 94 0.58 0.65 -3.21
N VAL A 95 0.95 0.25 -2.01
CA VAL A 95 1.80 1.02 -1.11
C VAL A 95 3.11 0.25 -0.97
N THR A 96 4.18 0.72 -1.62
CA THR A 96 5.53 0.16 -1.40
C THR A 96 5.95 0.45 0.03
N SER A 97 6.48 -0.54 0.73
CA SER A 97 6.70 -0.45 2.18
C SER A 97 8.08 -0.88 2.62
N HIS A 98 8.56 -0.18 3.64
CA HIS A 98 9.72 -0.58 4.42
C HIS A 98 9.44 -1.76 5.35
N ARG A 99 10.46 -2.18 6.12
CA ARG A 99 10.31 -3.03 7.31
C ARG A 99 10.64 -2.28 8.60
N SER A 100 10.30 -2.83 9.76
CA SER A 100 10.64 -2.21 11.06
C SER A 100 12.16 -2.13 11.27
N GLY A 101 12.91 -3.15 10.87
CA GLY A 101 14.37 -3.10 10.73
C GLY A 101 14.74 -2.72 9.29
N GLU A 102 15.28 -1.52 9.10
CA GLU A 102 15.71 -1.01 7.78
C GLU A 102 17.22 -0.79 7.71
N THR A 103 17.70 -0.63 6.48
CA THR A 103 19.09 -0.30 6.17
C THR A 103 19.18 1.06 5.47
N GLU A 104 20.37 1.43 5.00
CA GLU A 104 20.62 2.57 4.13
C GLU A 104 20.13 2.38 2.68
N ASP A 105 19.78 1.14 2.28
CA ASP A 105 19.27 0.83 0.95
C ASP A 105 18.02 1.66 0.63
N ALA A 106 17.88 2.18 -0.59
CA ALA A 106 16.74 3.01 -0.98
C ALA A 106 15.89 2.40 -2.12
N THR A 107 16.07 1.12 -2.43
CA THR A 107 15.48 0.45 -3.59
C THR A 107 13.95 0.60 -3.67
N ILE A 108 13.27 0.64 -2.52
CA ILE A 108 11.80 0.81 -2.49
C ILE A 108 11.32 2.19 -2.99
N ALA A 109 12.18 3.22 -2.97
CA ALA A 109 11.89 4.52 -3.56
C ALA A 109 11.85 4.41 -5.09
N ASP A 110 12.89 3.80 -5.67
CA ASP A 110 12.97 3.55 -7.11
C ASP A 110 11.84 2.63 -7.58
N LEU A 111 11.48 1.60 -6.82
CA LEU A 111 10.32 0.74 -7.12
C LEU A 111 9.00 1.50 -7.11
N ALA A 112 8.80 2.42 -6.16
CA ALA A 112 7.57 3.21 -6.08
C ALA A 112 7.35 4.04 -7.36
N VAL A 113 8.43 4.65 -7.87
CA VAL A 113 8.40 5.48 -9.07
C VAL A 113 8.34 4.62 -10.34
N ALA A 114 9.16 3.56 -10.43
CA ALA A 114 9.22 2.69 -11.61
C ALA A 114 7.87 2.06 -11.97
N TYR A 115 7.08 1.70 -10.95
CA TYR A 115 5.76 1.11 -11.14
C TYR A 115 4.60 2.08 -10.93
N ASN A 116 4.88 3.38 -10.75
CA ASN A 116 3.88 4.41 -10.52
C ASN A 116 2.86 4.03 -9.42
N THR A 117 3.34 3.48 -8.31
CA THR A 117 2.45 3.00 -7.22
C THR A 117 1.68 4.16 -6.58
N GLY A 118 2.21 5.38 -6.68
CA GLY A 118 1.60 6.61 -6.19
C GLY A 118 1.62 6.77 -4.67
N GLN A 119 1.96 5.71 -3.93
CA GLN A 119 2.02 5.69 -2.47
C GLN A 119 3.25 4.90 -2.00
N ILE A 120 3.85 5.37 -0.91
CA ILE A 120 4.98 4.73 -0.22
C ILE A 120 4.83 4.88 1.30
N LYS A 121 5.13 3.82 2.04
CA LYS A 121 5.20 3.79 3.51
C LYS A 121 6.63 3.50 3.94
N THR A 122 7.42 4.56 4.12
CA THR A 122 8.85 4.44 4.48
C THR A 122 9.22 5.02 5.85
N GLY A 123 8.24 5.28 6.71
CA GLY A 123 8.43 5.68 8.11
C GLY A 123 8.50 7.20 8.33
N ALA A 124 8.66 7.61 9.59
CA ALA A 124 8.74 9.03 9.93
C ALA A 124 9.97 9.70 9.28
N PRO A 125 9.95 11.04 9.09
CA PRO A 125 11.11 11.81 8.64
C PRO A 125 12.16 11.96 9.75
N ALA A 126 12.58 10.83 10.32
CA ALA A 126 13.55 10.70 11.38
C ALA A 126 14.28 9.37 11.20
N ARG A 127 15.54 9.33 11.67
CA ARG A 127 16.49 8.23 11.48
C ARG A 127 16.92 8.02 10.02
N SER A 128 18.21 7.80 9.82
CA SER A 128 18.80 7.73 8.47
C SER A 128 18.27 6.56 7.63
N ASP A 129 17.88 5.46 8.27
CA ASP A 129 17.29 4.29 7.62
C ASP A 129 15.94 4.61 6.94
N ARG A 130 15.25 5.67 7.37
CA ARG A 130 14.01 6.19 6.74
C ARG A 130 14.29 7.33 5.79
N ILE A 131 15.10 8.29 6.23
CA ILE A 131 15.46 9.48 5.46
C ILE A 131 16.19 9.12 4.16
N ALA A 132 16.96 8.03 4.11
CA ALA A 132 17.62 7.57 2.89
C ALA A 132 16.64 7.40 1.70
N LYS A 133 15.43 6.88 1.96
CA LYS A 133 14.39 6.67 0.94
C LYS A 133 13.76 7.98 0.50
N TYR A 134 13.48 8.90 1.45
CA TYR A 134 13.00 10.24 1.12
C TYR A 134 14.02 11.03 0.30
N ASN A 135 15.30 10.99 0.67
CA ASN A 135 16.37 11.62 -0.10
C ASN A 135 16.47 11.04 -1.51
N GLN A 136 16.25 9.72 -1.67
CA GLN A 136 16.21 9.11 -2.99
C GLN A 136 15.01 9.57 -3.81
N LEU A 137 13.81 9.68 -3.22
CA LEU A 137 12.65 10.25 -3.91
C LEU A 137 12.88 11.70 -4.36
N LEU A 138 13.53 12.52 -3.54
CA LEU A 138 13.89 13.90 -3.91
C LEU A 138 14.86 13.93 -5.10
N ARG A 139 15.84 13.03 -5.15
CA ARG A 139 16.75 12.90 -6.30
C ARG A 139 16.00 12.44 -7.55
N ILE A 140 15.13 11.45 -7.43
CA ILE A 140 14.33 10.97 -8.56
C ILE A 140 13.41 12.09 -9.09
N GLU A 141 12.78 12.87 -8.21
CA GLU A 141 11.96 14.02 -8.61
C GLU A 141 12.80 15.10 -9.31
N GLU A 142 13.99 15.43 -8.79
CA GLU A 142 14.94 16.34 -9.42
C GLU A 142 15.39 15.85 -10.81
N ASP A 143 15.72 14.57 -10.94
CA ASP A 143 16.14 13.94 -12.21
C ASP A 143 15.03 13.90 -13.26
N LEU A 144 13.78 13.69 -12.83
CA LEU A 144 12.61 13.71 -13.71
C LEU A 144 12.23 15.14 -14.14
N GLY A 145 12.54 16.15 -13.33
CA GLY A 145 12.25 17.56 -13.65
C GLY A 145 10.79 17.79 -14.05
N ASP A 146 10.58 18.42 -15.21
CA ASP A 146 9.25 18.82 -15.69
C ASP A 146 8.29 17.66 -15.98
N VAL A 147 8.79 16.41 -16.08
CA VAL A 147 7.92 15.23 -16.30
C VAL A 147 7.51 14.55 -15.00
N ALA A 148 7.99 15.01 -13.85
CA ALA A 148 7.60 14.47 -12.55
C ALA A 148 6.11 14.76 -12.25
N ILE A 149 5.38 13.76 -11.75
CA ILE A 149 3.98 13.90 -11.35
C ILE A 149 3.79 13.39 -9.93
N TYR A 150 3.44 14.29 -9.02
CA TYR A 150 2.97 13.92 -7.69
C TYR A 150 1.45 13.63 -7.71
N ALA A 151 1.06 12.39 -7.44
CA ALA A 151 -0.32 11.94 -7.60
C ALA A 151 -1.30 12.57 -6.59
N GLY A 152 -0.86 12.93 -5.38
CA GLY A 152 -1.73 13.45 -4.33
C GLY A 152 -2.96 12.56 -4.10
N LEU A 153 -4.16 13.15 -4.01
CA LEU A 153 -5.42 12.39 -3.86
C LEU A 153 -5.73 11.45 -5.03
N LYS A 154 -5.14 11.67 -6.21
CA LYS A 154 -5.33 10.76 -7.34
C LYS A 154 -4.67 9.40 -7.09
N ALA A 155 -3.82 9.26 -6.08
CA ALA A 155 -3.22 7.98 -5.70
C ALA A 155 -4.22 6.98 -5.08
N PHE A 156 -5.48 7.39 -4.82
CA PHE A 156 -6.54 6.56 -4.24
C PHE A 156 -7.59 6.22 -5.32
N PRO A 157 -7.39 5.16 -6.14
CA PRO A 157 -8.21 4.88 -7.32
C PRO A 157 -9.67 4.54 -6.98
N HIS A 158 -9.94 3.98 -5.80
CA HIS A 158 -11.28 3.63 -5.34
C HIS A 158 -12.11 4.82 -4.85
N LEU A 159 -11.49 6.01 -4.69
CA LEU A 159 -12.19 7.24 -4.31
C LEU A 159 -12.58 8.11 -5.52
N ARG A 160 -12.39 7.59 -6.74
CA ARG A 160 -12.70 8.30 -7.99
C ARG A 160 -14.12 8.01 -8.48
#